data_AF-D8G1U8-F1
#
_entry.id   AF-D8G1U8-F1
#
_cell.length_a   1.000
_cell.length_b   1.000
_cell.length_c   1.000
_cell.angle_alpha   90.00
_cell.angle_beta   90.00
_cell.angle_gamma   90.00
#
_symmetry.space_group_name_H-M   'P 1'
#
loop_
_entity.id
_entity.type
_entity.pdbx_description
1 polymer ?
#
loop_
_entity_poly.entity_id
_entity_poly.type
_entity_poly.pdbx_seq_one_letter_code
_entity_poly.pdbx_strand_id
1 'polypeptide(L)'
;MLEAFVFATILCGFFGIIFKNNLVMKIISMDVMSTGVIAYYVLIASRDGFFTPIIGEVKNRAYADPVPQGVILTAIVIGFSIQALMLVGVMKLARDNPTLETNEIEKNNTP
;
A
#
# COMPACT_ATOMS: atom_id res chain seq x y z
N MET A 1 14.92 14.37 5.76
CA MET A 1 14.98 13.14 6.59
C MET A 1 13.70 12.32 6.46
N LEU A 2 12.51 12.90 6.67
CA LEU A 2 11.23 12.19 6.52
C LEU A 2 11.00 11.61 5.11
N GLU A 3 11.27 12.38 4.05
CA GLU A 3 11.14 11.91 2.66
C GLU A 3 11.97 10.64 2.37
N ALA A 4 13.17 10.55 2.94
CA ALA A 4 14.03 9.39 2.78
C ALA A 4 13.46 8.14 3.47
N PHE A 5 12.84 8.29 4.65
CA PHE A 5 12.16 7.19 5.34
C PHE A 5 10.93 6.72 4.56
N VAL A 6 10.14 7.65 4.01
CA VAL A 6 8.97 7.30 3.18
C VAL A 6 9.41 6.54 1.93
N PHE A 7 10.44 7.04 1.25
CA PHE A 7 10.99 6.37 0.07
C PHE A 7 11.57 4.99 0.41
N ALA A 8 12.27 4.86 1.55
CA ALA A 8 12.75 3.58 2.04
C ALA A 8 11.61 2.60 2.32
N THR A 9 10.48 3.03 2.86
CA THR A 9 9.30 2.18 3.07
C THR A 9 8.73 1.66 1.74
N ILE A 10 8.62 2.52 0.72
CA ILE A 10 8.16 2.12 -0.62
C ILE A 10 9.10 1.08 -1.21
N LEU A 11 10.42 1.32 -1.16
CA LEU A 11 11.41 0.38 -1.64
C LEU A 11 11.40 -0.94 -0.86
N CYS A 12 11.21 -0.88 0.46
CA CYS A 12 11.10 -2.06 1.31
C CYS A 12 9.91 -2.94 0.89
N GLY A 13 8.74 -2.33 0.66
CA GLY A 13 7.57 -3.04 0.14
C GLY A 13 7.82 -3.63 -1.25
N PHE A 14 8.43 -2.87 -2.16
CA PHE A 14 8.77 -3.34 -3.50
C PHE A 14 9.73 -4.54 -3.49
N PHE A 15 10.82 -4.47 -2.72
CA PHE A 15 11.76 -5.57 -2.58
C PHE A 15 11.14 -6.77 -1.85
N GLY A 16 10.24 -6.53 -0.89
CA GLY A 16 9.48 -7.59 -0.22
C GLY A 16 8.65 -8.43 -1.19
N ILE A 17 8.02 -7.80 -2.19
CA ILE A 17 7.24 -8.50 -3.22
C ILE A 17 8.13 -9.40 -4.09
N ILE A 18 9.33 -8.93 -4.46
CA ILE A 18 10.25 -9.64 -5.35
C ILE A 18 10.94 -10.80 -4.63
N PHE A 19 11.45 -10.58 -3.42
CA PHE A 19 12.32 -11.56 -2.75
C PHE A 19 11.59 -12.62 -1.93
N LYS A 20 10.33 -12.39 -1.55
CA LYS A 20 9.57 -13.37 -0.77
C LYS A 20 8.95 -14.42 -1.69
N ASN A 21 9.15 -15.70 -1.38
CA ASN A 21 8.54 -16.80 -2.14
C ASN A 21 7.11 -17.11 -1.66
N ASN A 22 6.81 -16.85 -0.39
CA ASN A 22 5.50 -17.08 0.18
C ASN A 22 4.47 -16.04 -0.30
N LEU A 23 3.32 -16.51 -0.79
CA LEU A 23 2.25 -15.65 -1.31
C LEU A 23 1.67 -14.68 -0.27
N VAL A 24 1.53 -15.10 0.99
CA VAL A 24 1.02 -14.22 2.06
C VAL A 24 1.99 -13.09 2.33
N MET A 25 3.29 -13.40 2.34
CA MET A 25 4.34 -12.39 2.53
C MET A 25 4.41 -11.40 1.36
N LYS A 26 4.12 -11.84 0.13
CA LYS A 26 3.98 -10.94 -1.02
C LYS A 26 2.80 -9.98 -0.86
N ILE A 27 1.64 -10.47 -0.39
CA ILE A 27 0.45 -9.63 -0.13
C ILE A 27 0.75 -8.57 0.95
N ILE A 28 1.39 -8.96 2.05
CA ILE A 28 1.78 -8.02 3.11
C ILE A 28 2.79 -6.98 2.57
N SER A 29 3.74 -7.40 1.74
CA SER A 29 4.71 -6.47 1.14
C SER A 29 4.03 -5.45 0.20
N MET A 30 2.98 -5.86 -0.50
CA MET A 30 2.14 -4.98 -1.32
C MET A 30 1.36 -3.96 -0.47
N ASP A 31 0.89 -4.35 0.72
CA ASP A 31 0.27 -3.43 1.69
C ASP A 31 1.25 -2.36 2.19
N VAL A 32 2.46 -2.78 2.57
CA VAL A 32 3.53 -1.86 3.02
C VAL A 32 3.89 -0.87 1.91
N MET A 33 4.00 -1.35 0.67
CA MET A 33 4.27 -0.49 -0.48
C MET A 33 3.15 0.54 -0.69
N SER A 34 1.89 0.11 -0.65
CA SER A 34 0.72 0.98 -0.77
C SER A 34 0.70 2.07 0.31
N THR A 35 0.93 1.68 1.57
CA THR A 35 1.02 2.61 2.70
C THR A 35 2.16 3.61 2.53
N GLY A 36 3.31 3.18 2.01
CA GLY A 36 4.42 4.07 1.67
C GLY A 36 4.05 5.12 0.62
N VAL A 37 3.34 4.72 -0.45
CA VAL A 37 2.86 5.64 -1.49
C VAL A 37 1.86 6.64 -0.93
N ILE A 38 0.93 6.19 -0.08
CA ILE A 38 -0.03 7.07 0.60
C ILE A 38 0.70 8.09 1.48
N ALA A 39 1.69 7.66 2.27
CA ALA A 39 2.50 8.54 3.10
C ALA A 39 3.26 9.59 2.26
N TYR A 40 3.72 9.21 1.07
CA TYR A 40 4.36 10.15 0.14
C TYR A 40 3.38 11.21 -0.38
N TYR A 41 2.15 10.82 -0.72
CA TYR A 41 1.10 11.77 -1.09
C TYR A 41 0.74 12.73 0.05
N VAL A 42 0.67 12.24 1.29
CA VAL A 42 0.44 13.09 2.47
C VAL A 42 1.56 14.11 2.64
N LEU A 43 2.81 13.70 2.42
CA LEU A 43 3.96 14.60 2.49
C LEU A 43 3.89 15.71 1.43
N ILE A 44 3.47 15.40 0.21
CA ILE A 44 3.25 16.39 -0.86
C ILE A 44 2.11 17.34 -0.48
N ALA A 45 0.98 16.80 -0.02
CA ALA A 45 -0.19 17.59 0.37
C ALA A 45 0.10 18.58 1.51
N SER A 46 1.05 18.21 2.37
CA SER A 46 1.43 18.96 3.56
C SER A 46 2.45 20.08 3.31
N ARG A 47 2.94 20.26 2.07
CA ARG A 47 3.96 21.27 1.75
C ARG A 47 3.43 22.71 1.85
N ASP A 48 2.19 22.93 1.42
CA ASP A 48 1.58 24.26 1.40
C ASP A 48 0.92 24.64 2.74
N GLY A 49 0.73 23.66 3.62
CA GLY A 49 0.13 23.85 4.92
C GLY A 49 -0.16 22.53 5.65
N PHE A 50 -0.31 22.59 6.97
CA PHE A 50 -0.61 21.42 7.81
C PHE A 50 -2.08 21.39 8.27
N PHE A 51 -2.84 22.45 7.99
CA PHE A 51 -4.20 22.58 8.51
C PHE A 51 -5.21 21.81 7.66
N THR A 52 -6.15 21.12 8.30
CA THR A 52 -7.19 20.37 7.61
C THR A 52 -8.01 21.29 6.70
N PRO A 53 -8.25 20.95 5.42
CA PRO A 53 -8.95 21.78 4.44
C PRO A 53 -10.47 21.80 4.69
N ILE A 54 -10.87 22.24 5.88
CA ILE A 54 -12.25 22.43 6.31
C ILE A 54 -12.42 23.93 6.58
N ILE A 55 -13.35 24.55 5.85
CA ILE A 55 -13.68 25.97 6.03
C ILE A 55 -14.31 26.14 7.42
N GLY A 56 -13.72 27.01 8.24
CA GLY A 56 -14.20 27.33 9.59
C GLY A 56 -14.00 28.81 9.89
N GLU A 57 -14.32 29.24 11.12
CA GLU A 57 -14.30 30.66 11.52
C GLU A 57 -12.90 31.28 11.55
N VAL A 58 -11.85 30.46 11.59
CA VAL A 58 -10.46 30.93 11.75
C VAL A 58 -9.87 31.30 10.39
N LYS A 59 -9.88 32.60 10.08
CA LYS A 59 -9.15 33.18 8.95
C LYS A 59 -7.63 33.13 9.22
N ASN A 60 -6.84 32.84 8.18
CA ASN A 60 -5.35 32.80 8.17
C ASN A 60 -4.65 31.56 8.75
N ARG A 61 -5.01 30.35 8.34
CA ARG A 61 -4.11 29.18 8.49
C ARG A 61 -3.67 28.64 7.13
N ALA A 62 -2.45 28.14 7.06
CA ALA A 62 -1.93 27.43 5.90
C ALA A 62 -2.60 26.05 5.83
N TYR A 63 -3.54 25.88 4.91
CA TYR A 63 -4.26 24.64 4.67
C TYR A 63 -3.43 23.66 3.84
N ALA A 64 -3.53 22.38 4.14
CA ALA A 64 -3.00 21.33 3.28
C ALA A 64 -3.79 21.27 1.97
N ASP A 65 -3.14 20.87 0.88
CA ASP A 65 -3.79 20.74 -0.42
C ASP A 65 -4.90 19.68 -0.36
N PRO A 66 -6.17 20.02 -0.66
CA PRO A 66 -7.28 19.07 -0.66
C PRO A 66 -7.23 18.08 -1.84
N VAL A 67 -6.52 18.40 -2.93
CA VAL A 67 -6.52 17.57 -4.14
C VAL A 67 -5.85 16.20 -3.90
N PRO A 68 -4.62 16.11 -3.35
CA PRO A 68 -4.00 14.82 -3.01
C PRO A 68 -4.82 14.03 -1.99
N GLN A 69 -5.52 14.69 -1.06
CA GLN A 69 -6.32 14.01 -0.02
C GLN A 69 -7.49 13.22 -0.60
N GLY A 70 -8.18 13.78 -1.60
CA GLY A 70 -9.25 13.07 -2.33
C GLY A 70 -8.71 11.86 -3.10
N VAL A 71 -7.54 12.01 -3.73
CA VAL A 71 -6.86 10.92 -4.46
C VAL A 71 -6.46 9.79 -3.51
N ILE A 72 -5.90 10.10 -2.34
CA ILE A 72 -5.53 9.12 -1.31
C ILE A 72 -6.74 8.27 -0.88
N LEU A 73 -7.89 8.90 -0.61
CA LEU A 73 -9.08 8.17 -0.16
C LEU A 73 -9.54 7.13 -1.18
N THR A 74 -9.46 7.46 -2.47
CA THR A 74 -9.80 6.53 -3.55
C THR A 74 -8.76 5.41 -3.66
N ALA A 75 -7.47 5.75 -3.56
CA ALA A 75 -6.37 4.79 -3.61
C ALA A 75 -6.46 3.76 -2.47
N ILE A 76 -6.82 4.19 -1.25
CA ILE A 76 -7.01 3.31 -0.09
C ILE A 76 -8.11 2.29 -0.36
N VAL A 77 -9.28 2.73 -0.84
CA VAL A 77 -10.42 1.83 -1.08
C VAL A 77 -10.12 0.81 -2.19
N ILE A 78 -9.44 1.25 -3.27
CA ILE A 78 -9.00 0.35 -4.34
C ILE A 78 -7.97 -0.65 -3.81
N GLY A 79 -6.96 -0.18 -3.08
CA GLY A 79 -5.93 -1.03 -2.48
C GLY A 79 -6.50 -2.10 -1.56
N PHE A 80 -7.42 -1.70 -0.67
CA PHE A 80 -8.14 -2.61 0.22
C PHE A 80 -8.95 -3.67 -0.55
N SER A 81 -9.64 -3.26 -1.63
CA SER A 81 -10.43 -4.18 -2.45
C SER A 81 -9.56 -5.24 -3.13
N ILE A 82 -8.39 -4.84 -3.66
CA ILE A 82 -7.43 -5.75 -4.28
C ILE A 82 -6.85 -6.71 -3.23
N GLN A 83 -6.49 -6.21 -2.04
CA GLN A 83 -6.00 -7.05 -0.94
C GLN A 83 -7.02 -8.11 -0.51
N ALA A 84 -8.28 -7.71 -0.35
CA ALA A 84 -9.35 -8.64 0.00
C ALA A 84 -9.48 -9.74 -1.06
N LEU A 85 -9.46 -9.38 -2.34
CA LEU A 85 -9.53 -10.34 -3.44
C LEU A 85 -8.33 -11.29 -3.46
N MET A 86 -7.11 -10.77 -3.29
CA MET A 86 -5.89 -11.59 -3.23
C MET A 86 -5.91 -12.56 -2.05
N LEU A 87 -6.36 -12.11 -0.87
CA LEU A 87 -6.48 -12.96 0.31
C LEU A 87 -7.48 -14.09 0.10
N VAL A 88 -8.65 -13.81 -0.49
CA VAL A 88 -9.62 -14.85 -0.87
C VAL A 88 -9.01 -15.84 -1.86
N GLY A 89 -8.26 -15.36 -2.84
CA GLY A 89 -7.53 -16.19 -3.79
C GLY A 89 -6.52 -17.10 -3.09
N VAL A 90 -5.70 -16.55 -2.19
CA VAL A 90 -4.74 -17.32 -1.39
C VAL A 90 -5.42 -18.31 -0.47
N MET A 91 -6.52 -17.96 0.18
CA MET A 91 -7.31 -18.88 1.02
C MET A 91 -7.85 -20.05 0.21
N LYS A 92 -8.28 -19.82 -1.03
CA LYS A 92 -8.74 -20.88 -1.93
C LYS A 92 -7.56 -21.77 -2.35
N LEU A 93 -6.43 -21.17 -2.72
CA LEU A 93 -5.23 -21.89 -3.15
C LEU A 93 -4.60 -22.70 -2.02
N ALA A 94 -4.68 -22.22 -0.78
CA ALA A 94 -4.17 -22.89 0.41
C ALA A 94 -4.82 -24.25 0.67
N ARG A 95 -6.03 -24.50 0.14
CA ARG A 95 -6.71 -25.79 0.26
C ARG A 95 -5.95 -26.90 -0.48
N ASP A 96 -5.43 -26.58 -1.66
CA ASP A 96 -4.72 -27.53 -2.52
C ASP A 96 -3.20 -27.43 -2.36
N ASN A 97 -2.69 -26.25 -1.96
CA ASN A 97 -1.27 -25.96 -1.78
C ASN A 97 -1.00 -25.34 -0.40
N PRO A 98 -0.91 -26.13 0.68
CA PRO A 98 -0.81 -25.63 2.05
C PRO A 98 0.48 -24.86 2.35
N THR A 99 1.56 -25.07 1.59
CA THR A 99 2.82 -24.36 1.77
C THR A 99 2.74 -22.91 1.29
N LEU A 100 1.85 -22.60 0.33
CA LEU A 100 1.70 -21.28 -0.30
C LEU A 100 3.03 -20.69 -0.83
N GLU A 101 4.02 -21.55 -1.04
CA GLU A 101 5.32 -21.20 -1.62
C GLU A 101 5.21 -21.24 -3.14
N THR A 102 5.52 -20.13 -3.78
CA THR A 102 5.40 -20.00 -5.25
C THR A 102 6.18 -21.08 -6.00
N ASN A 103 7.41 -21.41 -5.57
CA ASN A 103 8.23 -22.44 -6.19
C ASN A 103 7.59 -23.84 -6.16
N GLU A 104 6.86 -24.18 -5.10
CA GLU A 104 6.21 -25.50 -4.96
C GLU A 104 4.95 -25.57 -5.81
N ILE A 105 4.21 -24.46 -5.89
CA ILE A 105 3.03 -24.34 -6.76
C ILE A 105 3.43 -24.47 -8.23
N GLU A 106 4.52 -23.83 -8.66
CA GLU A 106 5.01 -23.91 -10.03
C GLU A 106 5.41 -25.33 -10.41
N LYS A 107 6.21 -26.02 -9.58
CA LYS A 107 6.63 -27.42 -9.84
C LYS A 107 5.46 -28.38 -10.00
N ASN A 108 4.41 -28.22 -9.19
CA ASN A 108 3.24 -29.11 -9.22
C ASN A 108 2.32 -28.86 -10.44
N ASN A 109 2.50 -27.74 -11.16
CA ASN A 109 1.63 -27.33 -12.27
C ASN A 109 2.38 -27.10 -13.60
N THR A 110 3.69 -27.32 -13.64
CA THR A 110 4.45 -27.44 -14.88
C THR A 110 4.17 -28.77 -15.58
N PRO A 111 3.91 -28.79 -16.90
CA PRO A 111 3.75 -30.02 -17.67
C PRO A 111 5.04 -30.84 -17.79
#